data_AF-A0A497PMF9-F1
#
_entry.id   AF-A0A497PMF9-F1
#
_cell.length_a   1.000
_cell.length_b   1.000
_cell.length_c   1.000
_cell.angle_alpha   90.00
_cell.angle_beta   90.00
_cell.angle_gamma   90.00
#
_symmetry.space_group_name_H-M   'P 1'
#
loop_
_entity.id
_entity.type
_entity.pdbx_description
1 polymer ?
#
loop_
_entity_poly.entity_id
_entity_poly.type
_entity_poly.pdbx_seq_one_letter_code
_entity_poly.pdbx_strand_id
1 'polypeptide(L)'
;MIRIDLGLSEKYLAHWTIQDALRELYQNAIDNGEDNWTSRIYTMNNNMVALDITTLDVTLDRDTLLLGETSKTGDDTIGKFGEGYKLAVLVLLRNGKSVTVTTGSEHWTFHLRPNDQFDVNILSVDIEEFDEPADESTTFTINNIPMEEYEEYRDKNLHLQDGYELVRTDHCEVLLDECNKGKLFIGGLYVCPYYGTTLYGYNFDVGTFQLGRDRNIVDGWDASWEASKAVVQAVAEDRSLLDKVLEAKGTRDTEHLNQFVLSNDVLSSAMWDRFIDEYPNSIPCSGYMLEDRLKDYIGGKFVVVPNRQFDILSKTTMYTEAMDALEKRDLDVEPMVYVKMFFDKYQDSLKEHFGELMLEAEKWEVK
;
A
#
# COMPACT_ATOMS: atom_id res chain seq x y z
N MET A 1 30.73 -20.06 31.31
CA MET A 1 29.50 -20.48 30.62
C MET A 1 28.36 -20.53 31.61
N ILE A 2 27.38 -19.65 31.45
CA ILE A 2 26.13 -19.60 32.23
C ILE A 2 25.00 -20.14 31.34
N ARG A 3 24.03 -20.85 31.91
CA ARG A 3 22.84 -21.31 31.18
C ARG A 3 21.58 -20.69 31.75
N ILE A 4 20.69 -20.25 30.88
CA ILE A 4 19.36 -19.75 31.25
C ILE A 4 18.30 -20.45 30.41
N ASP A 5 17.31 -21.01 31.09
CA ASP A 5 16.11 -21.60 30.48
C ASP A 5 14.99 -20.56 30.45
N LEU A 6 14.44 -20.26 29.28
CA LEU A 6 13.51 -19.15 29.07
C LEU A 6 12.03 -19.53 29.24
N GLY A 7 11.75 -20.81 29.52
CA GLY A 7 10.38 -21.31 29.73
C GLY A 7 9.46 -21.23 28.51
N LEU A 8 9.99 -20.95 27.31
CA LEU A 8 9.25 -20.88 26.06
C LEU A 8 9.29 -22.26 25.37
N SER A 9 8.13 -22.90 25.21
CA SER A 9 8.02 -24.18 24.50
C SER A 9 8.31 -24.02 23.00
N GLU A 10 8.96 -25.01 22.38
CA GLU A 10 9.13 -25.10 20.91
C GLU A 10 7.82 -24.95 20.12
N LYS A 11 6.67 -25.26 20.74
CA LYS A 11 5.35 -25.21 20.11
C LYS A 11 4.71 -23.83 20.12
N TYR A 12 5.27 -22.87 20.85
CA TYR A 12 4.72 -21.52 20.93
C TYR A 12 4.85 -20.80 19.56
N LEU A 13 3.88 -19.93 19.26
CA LEU A 13 3.75 -19.23 17.97
C LEU A 13 3.95 -20.17 16.76
N ALA A 14 3.18 -21.26 16.71
CA ALA A 14 3.24 -22.23 15.61
C ALA A 14 2.91 -21.62 14.23
N HIS A 15 2.14 -20.51 14.21
CA HIS A 15 1.77 -19.82 12.98
C HIS A 15 2.84 -18.86 12.44
N TRP A 16 3.85 -18.51 13.23
CA TRP A 16 4.96 -17.68 12.76
C TRP A 16 5.86 -18.48 11.81
N THR A 17 6.18 -17.83 10.70
CA THR A 17 7.12 -18.30 9.68
C THR A 17 8.51 -17.73 9.94
N ILE A 18 9.49 -18.22 9.19
CA ILE A 18 10.86 -17.66 9.21
C ILE A 18 10.85 -16.19 8.80
N GLN A 19 9.95 -15.81 7.89
CA GLN A 19 9.76 -14.43 7.44
C GLN A 19 9.34 -13.52 8.60
N ASP A 20 8.42 -13.97 9.45
CA ASP A 20 7.99 -13.22 10.64
C ASP A 20 9.13 -13.04 11.64
N ALA A 21 9.90 -14.11 11.87
CA ALA A 21 11.05 -14.07 12.76
C ALA A 21 12.14 -13.10 12.28
N LEU A 22 12.53 -13.20 11.01
CA LEU A 22 13.52 -12.30 10.43
C LEU A 22 13.01 -10.86 10.40
N ARG A 23 11.75 -10.62 10.02
CA ARG A 23 11.12 -9.29 10.06
C ARG A 23 11.21 -8.68 11.46
N GLU A 24 10.96 -9.45 12.52
CA GLU A 24 11.07 -8.97 13.90
C GLU A 24 12.52 -8.60 14.28
N LEU A 25 13.51 -9.37 13.83
CA LEU A 25 14.93 -9.02 14.05
C LEU A 25 15.36 -7.77 13.29
N TYR A 26 14.95 -7.61 12.03
CA TYR A 26 15.23 -6.40 11.25
C TYR A 26 14.50 -5.18 11.82
N GLN A 27 13.25 -5.32 12.25
CA GLN A 27 12.52 -4.23 12.91
C GLN A 27 13.29 -3.74 14.14
N ASN A 28 13.77 -4.66 14.99
CA ASN A 28 14.56 -4.28 16.16
C ASN A 28 15.83 -3.51 15.79
N ALA A 29 16.47 -3.83 14.67
CA ALA A 29 17.66 -3.12 14.19
C ALA A 29 17.30 -1.73 13.63
N ILE A 30 16.30 -1.66 12.74
CA ILE A 30 15.84 -0.43 12.05
C ILE A 30 15.30 0.61 13.05
N ASP A 31 14.61 0.17 14.11
CA ASP A 31 14.04 1.06 15.12
C ASP A 31 15.11 1.89 15.87
N ASN A 32 16.41 1.53 15.77
CA ASN A 32 17.51 2.33 16.33
C ASN A 32 17.97 3.47 15.41
N GLY A 33 17.39 3.61 14.21
CA GLY A 33 17.70 4.63 13.21
C GLY A 33 18.32 4.02 11.95
N GLU A 34 18.06 4.63 10.79
CA GLU A 34 18.44 4.08 9.47
C GLU A 34 19.95 3.80 9.32
N ASP A 35 20.81 4.62 9.92
CA ASP A 35 22.27 4.49 9.87
C ASP A 35 22.87 3.65 11.01
N ASN A 36 22.05 3.20 11.97
CA ASN A 36 22.50 2.54 13.20
C ASN A 36 22.37 1.01 13.16
N TRP A 37 22.35 0.44 11.96
CA TRP A 37 22.34 -1.00 11.78
C TRP A 37 23.00 -1.41 10.47
N THR A 38 23.43 -2.67 10.39
CA THR A 38 23.95 -3.27 9.15
C THR A 38 23.46 -4.72 9.01
N SER A 39 23.43 -5.21 7.77
CA SER A 39 23.12 -6.60 7.47
C SER A 39 24.16 -7.17 6.51
N ARG A 40 24.65 -8.38 6.78
CA ARG A 40 25.65 -9.05 5.95
C ARG A 40 25.30 -10.51 5.75
N ILE A 41 25.54 -11.00 4.54
CA ILE A 41 25.45 -12.42 4.24
C ILE A 41 26.81 -13.02 3.94
N TYR A 42 26.98 -14.27 4.36
CA TYR A 42 28.15 -15.07 4.11
C TYR A 42 27.72 -16.37 3.44
N THR A 43 28.15 -16.59 2.21
CA THR A 43 27.90 -17.87 1.53
C THR A 43 28.72 -18.97 2.17
N MET A 44 28.03 -20.01 2.62
CA MET A 44 28.60 -21.22 3.21
C MET A 44 28.57 -22.35 2.18
N ASN A 45 29.15 -23.50 2.55
CA ASN A 45 29.08 -24.71 1.73
C ASN A 45 27.62 -25.17 1.50
N ASN A 46 27.38 -25.96 0.46
CA ASN A 46 26.08 -26.56 0.14
C ASN A 46 24.92 -25.57 -0.09
N ASN A 47 25.20 -24.41 -0.67
CA ASN A 47 24.18 -23.39 -0.98
C ASN A 47 23.42 -22.90 0.27
N MET A 48 24.10 -22.87 1.41
CA MET A 48 23.62 -22.29 2.66
C MET A 48 24.25 -20.91 2.83
N VAL A 49 23.57 -20.03 3.58
CA VAL A 49 24.10 -18.73 3.99
C VAL A 49 24.03 -18.58 5.51
N ALA A 50 24.94 -17.77 6.02
CA ALA A 50 24.81 -17.15 7.33
C ALA A 50 24.43 -15.68 7.13
N LEU A 51 23.48 -15.21 7.93
CA LEU A 51 22.98 -13.85 7.93
C LEU A 51 23.30 -13.19 9.27
N ASP A 52 24.04 -12.09 9.21
CA ASP A 52 24.27 -11.20 10.34
C ASP A 52 23.35 -9.99 10.24
N ILE A 53 22.66 -9.70 11.34
CA ILE A 53 21.89 -8.47 11.55
C ILE A 53 22.50 -7.77 12.76
N THR A 54 23.17 -6.65 12.52
CA THR A 54 23.90 -5.90 13.55
C THR A 54 23.20 -4.59 13.85
N THR A 55 22.87 -4.35 15.12
CA THR A 55 22.52 -3.02 15.63
C THR A 55 23.77 -2.40 16.23
N LEU A 56 24.13 -1.19 15.78
CA LEU A 56 25.34 -0.48 16.19
C LEU A 56 25.12 0.24 17.52
N ASP A 57 26.16 0.32 18.36
CA ASP A 57 26.17 1.06 19.63
C ASP A 57 25.01 0.71 20.59
N VAL A 58 24.53 -0.54 20.51
CA VAL A 58 23.49 -1.11 21.37
C VAL A 58 23.93 -2.47 21.89
N THR A 59 23.82 -2.68 23.20
CA THR A 59 24.03 -3.97 23.85
C THR A 59 22.73 -4.47 24.48
N LEU A 60 22.53 -5.78 24.44
CA LEU A 60 21.47 -6.47 25.16
C LEU A 60 21.96 -6.87 26.55
N ASP A 61 21.26 -6.41 27.57
CA ASP A 61 21.43 -6.86 28.94
C ASP A 61 20.78 -8.24 29.15
N ARG A 62 21.32 -9.03 30.10
CA ARG A 62 20.79 -10.37 30.42
C ARG A 62 19.35 -10.33 30.93
N ASP A 63 18.90 -9.23 31.51
CA ASP A 63 17.52 -9.09 31.99
C ASP A 63 16.52 -9.12 30.83
N THR A 64 16.91 -8.72 29.62
CA THR A 64 16.08 -8.83 28.41
C THR A 64 15.70 -10.28 28.08
N LEU A 65 16.41 -11.27 28.64
CA LEU A 65 16.06 -12.68 28.53
C LEU A 65 14.79 -13.01 29.34
N LEU A 66 14.53 -12.29 30.43
CA LEU A 66 13.31 -12.46 31.24
C LEU A 66 12.07 -11.99 30.46
N LEU A 67 10.98 -12.74 30.54
CA LEU A 67 9.70 -12.31 29.97
C LEU A 67 9.12 -11.16 30.80
N GLY A 68 8.52 -10.18 30.12
CA GLY A 68 7.98 -8.97 30.74
C GLY A 68 9.01 -7.90 31.14
N GLU A 69 10.31 -8.17 31.04
CA GLU A 69 11.36 -7.18 31.25
C GLU A 69 11.70 -6.46 29.93
N THR A 70 11.66 -5.13 29.96
CA THR A 70 12.05 -4.31 28.81
C THR A 70 12.73 -3.03 29.28
N SER A 71 13.81 -2.68 28.59
CA SER A 71 14.49 -1.38 28.72
C SER A 71 13.75 -0.25 27.98
N LYS A 72 12.76 -0.57 27.13
CA LYS A 72 11.99 0.43 26.36
C LYS A 72 10.82 0.97 27.18
N THR A 73 11.05 2.04 27.94
CA THR A 73 10.00 2.78 28.63
C THR A 73 9.38 3.84 27.70
N GLY A 74 8.27 3.51 27.02
CA GLY A 74 7.54 4.47 26.20
C GLY A 74 6.36 3.84 25.44
N ASP A 75 5.20 4.52 25.43
CA ASP A 75 3.99 4.05 24.76
C ASP A 75 4.10 3.99 23.22
N ASP A 76 5.11 4.66 22.64
CA ASP A 76 5.34 4.81 21.20
C ASP A 76 6.40 3.86 20.62
N THR A 77 7.00 2.98 21.42
CA THR A 77 7.89 1.95 20.86
C THR A 77 7.06 0.76 20.37
N ILE A 78 7.09 0.55 19.06
CA ILE A 78 6.39 -0.53 18.36
C ILE A 78 7.14 -1.84 18.68
N GLY A 79 6.89 -2.40 19.87
CA GLY A 79 7.55 -3.62 20.38
C GLY A 79 7.55 -3.66 21.92
N LYS A 80 6.37 -3.80 22.54
CA LYS A 80 6.13 -3.41 23.94
C LYS A 80 6.78 -4.24 25.07
N PHE A 81 7.64 -5.23 24.82
CA PHE A 81 8.20 -6.05 25.92
C PHE A 81 9.64 -6.55 25.73
N GLY A 82 10.38 -6.16 24.68
CA GLY A 82 11.68 -6.78 24.40
C GLY A 82 11.62 -8.30 24.16
N GLU A 83 10.41 -8.84 23.98
CA GLU A 83 10.16 -10.28 23.83
C GLU A 83 10.34 -10.77 22.39
N GLY A 84 10.19 -9.87 21.42
CA GLY A 84 10.11 -10.20 20.00
C GLY A 84 11.30 -11.01 19.50
N TYR A 85 12.53 -10.64 19.88
CA TYR A 85 13.71 -11.36 19.43
C TYR A 85 13.78 -12.79 19.98
N LYS A 86 13.31 -13.04 21.22
CA LYS A 86 13.26 -14.40 21.81
C LYS A 86 12.30 -15.29 21.02
N LEU A 87 11.18 -14.72 20.60
CA LEU A 87 10.17 -15.39 19.78
C LEU A 87 10.68 -15.64 18.36
N ALA A 88 11.39 -14.68 17.76
CA ALA A 88 12.07 -14.86 16.49
C ALA A 88 13.10 -15.99 16.55
N VAL A 89 13.97 -15.98 17.56
CA VAL A 89 14.97 -17.05 17.79
C VAL A 89 14.28 -18.42 17.95
N LEU A 90 13.21 -18.50 18.73
CA LEU A 90 12.42 -19.73 18.90
C LEU A 90 11.96 -20.31 17.55
N VAL A 91 11.38 -19.45 16.71
CA VAL A 91 10.86 -19.83 15.39
C VAL A 91 11.99 -20.26 14.46
N LEU A 92 13.12 -19.54 14.46
CA LEU A 92 14.30 -19.88 13.67
C LEU A 92 14.87 -21.26 14.07
N LEU A 93 15.05 -21.52 15.36
CA LEU A 93 15.55 -22.80 15.86
C LEU A 93 14.60 -23.97 15.51
N ARG A 94 13.28 -23.77 15.66
CA ARG A 94 12.29 -24.80 15.29
C ARG A 94 12.36 -25.15 13.79
N ASN A 95 12.70 -24.18 12.95
CA ASN A 95 12.86 -24.36 11.51
C ASN A 95 14.29 -24.79 11.11
N GLY A 96 15.07 -25.32 12.06
CA GLY A 96 16.38 -25.91 11.80
C GLY A 96 17.51 -24.91 11.57
N LYS A 97 17.30 -23.62 11.85
CA LYS A 97 18.36 -22.61 11.84
C LYS A 97 19.12 -22.67 13.16
N SER A 98 20.34 -22.17 13.18
CA SER A 98 21.06 -21.93 14.44
C SER A 98 21.29 -20.44 14.62
N VAL A 99 21.04 -19.95 15.83
CA VAL A 99 21.12 -18.52 16.14
C VAL A 99 22.09 -18.30 17.28
N THR A 100 23.03 -17.39 17.06
CA THR A 100 23.92 -16.85 18.09
C THR A 100 23.77 -15.34 18.16
N VAL A 101 24.04 -14.76 19.32
CA VAL A 101 24.07 -13.30 19.50
C VAL A 101 25.40 -12.92 20.14
N THR A 102 26.10 -11.97 19.53
CA THR A 102 27.26 -11.32 20.14
C THR A 102 26.84 -9.93 20.58
N THR A 103 26.98 -9.62 21.86
CA THR A 103 26.55 -8.35 22.47
C THR A 103 27.52 -7.95 23.57
N GLY A 104 28.18 -6.79 23.44
CA GLY A 104 29.19 -6.34 24.39
C GLY A 104 30.34 -7.35 24.54
N SER A 105 30.55 -7.85 25.76
CA SER A 105 31.54 -8.90 26.06
C SER A 105 30.92 -10.29 26.15
N GLU A 106 29.72 -10.51 25.62
CA GLU A 106 29.01 -11.79 25.72
C GLU A 106 28.70 -12.41 24.36
N HIS A 107 28.73 -13.74 24.35
CA HIS A 107 28.27 -14.58 23.25
C HIS A 107 27.19 -15.54 23.74
N TRP A 108 26.02 -15.42 23.13
CA TRP A 108 24.82 -16.15 23.49
C TRP A 108 24.55 -17.18 22.40
N THR A 109 24.57 -18.46 22.76
CA THR A 109 24.18 -19.55 21.86
C THR A 109 22.82 -20.08 22.27
N PHE A 110 21.84 -20.01 21.37
CA PHE A 110 20.48 -20.44 21.65
C PHE A 110 20.23 -21.89 21.23
N HIS A 111 19.41 -22.59 22.02
CA HIS A 111 19.10 -24.00 21.81
C HIS A 111 17.66 -24.32 22.21
N LEU A 112 17.05 -25.26 21.47
CA LEU A 112 15.89 -26.02 21.92
C LEU A 112 16.37 -27.24 22.69
N ARG A 113 16.02 -27.35 23.97
CA ARG A 113 16.47 -28.44 24.84
C ARG A 113 15.31 -29.14 25.52
N PRO A 114 15.36 -30.47 25.67
CA PRO A 114 14.39 -31.20 26.47
C PRO A 114 14.35 -30.66 27.90
N ASN A 115 13.15 -30.45 28.41
CA ASN A 115 12.94 -30.14 29.82
C ASN A 115 12.11 -31.25 30.45
N ASP A 116 12.71 -31.98 31.40
CA ASP A 116 12.11 -33.14 32.04
C ASP A 116 10.87 -32.80 32.88
N GLN A 117 10.78 -31.56 33.39
CA GLN A 117 9.64 -31.12 34.20
C GLN A 117 8.38 -30.90 33.36
N PHE A 118 8.54 -30.45 32.12
CA PHE A 118 7.44 -30.14 31.21
C PHE A 118 7.26 -31.15 30.07
N ASP A 119 8.17 -32.12 29.91
CA ASP A 119 8.18 -33.12 28.84
C ASP A 119 8.06 -32.49 27.44
N VAL A 120 8.78 -31.39 27.23
CA VAL A 120 8.80 -30.64 25.97
C VAL A 120 10.15 -29.95 25.80
N ASN A 121 10.56 -29.69 24.56
CA ASN A 121 11.70 -28.82 24.33
C ASN A 121 11.34 -27.37 24.65
N ILE A 122 12.26 -26.70 25.33
CA ILE A 122 12.17 -25.27 25.66
C ILE A 122 13.34 -24.50 25.07
N LEU A 123 13.13 -23.21 24.84
CA LEU A 123 14.20 -22.28 24.50
C LEU A 123 15.12 -22.08 25.69
N SER A 124 16.41 -22.22 25.44
CA SER A 124 17.48 -21.98 26.41
C SER A 124 18.63 -21.24 25.73
N VAL A 125 19.44 -20.56 26.51
CA VAL A 125 20.62 -19.84 26.05
C VAL A 125 21.82 -20.19 26.91
N ASP A 126 22.94 -20.50 26.26
CA ASP A 126 24.24 -20.61 26.92
C ASP A 126 25.02 -19.31 26.65
N ILE A 127 25.53 -18.70 27.71
CA ILE A 127 26.23 -17.41 27.70
C ILE A 127 27.70 -17.64 28.03
N GLU A 128 28.57 -17.20 27.12
CA GLU A 128 30.01 -17.16 27.29
C GLU A 128 30.45 -15.69 27.36
N GLU A 129 31.38 -15.38 28.27
CA GLU A 129 31.97 -14.05 28.38
C GLU A 129 33.33 -14.07 27.67
N PHE A 130 33.62 -13.03 26.90
CA PHE A 130 34.93 -12.78 26.31
C PHE A 130 35.77 -11.91 27.24
N ASP A 131 37.09 -12.16 27.29
CA ASP A 131 38.03 -11.37 28.10
C ASP A 131 38.14 -9.91 27.61
N GLU A 132 37.89 -9.66 26.32
CA GLU A 132 37.83 -8.33 25.72
C GLU A 132 36.47 -8.16 25.00
N PRO A 133 35.77 -7.02 25.17
CA PRO A 133 34.51 -6.76 24.49
C PRO A 133 34.73 -6.69 22.98
N ALA A 134 33.87 -7.36 22.21
CA ALA A 134 34.00 -7.44 20.76
C ALA A 134 33.72 -6.09 20.09
N ASP A 135 32.68 -5.40 20.54
CA ASP A 135 32.23 -4.06 20.14
C ASP A 135 31.04 -3.63 21.05
N GLU A 136 30.64 -2.35 21.07
CA GLU A 136 29.39 -1.90 21.71
C GLU A 136 28.14 -2.19 20.87
N SER A 137 28.20 -3.17 19.97
CA SER A 137 27.14 -3.54 19.03
C SER A 137 26.50 -4.88 19.39
N THR A 138 25.25 -5.09 18.95
CA THR A 138 24.55 -6.38 19.05
C THR A 138 24.41 -6.99 17.68
N THR A 139 24.96 -8.18 17.47
CA THR A 139 24.83 -8.93 16.22
C THR A 139 24.08 -10.23 16.43
N PHE A 140 22.95 -10.39 15.74
CA PHE A 140 22.28 -11.67 15.57
C PHE A 140 22.86 -12.37 14.35
N THR A 141 23.45 -13.54 14.55
CA THR A 141 23.97 -14.40 13.47
C THR A 141 23.06 -15.60 13.32
N ILE A 142 22.42 -15.73 12.16
CA ILE A 142 21.53 -16.83 11.80
C ILE A 142 22.23 -17.68 10.75
N ASN A 143 22.51 -18.95 11.06
CA ASN A 143 23.13 -19.89 10.13
C ASN A 143 22.13 -20.93 9.61
N ASN A 144 22.56 -21.72 8.62
CA ASN A 144 21.81 -22.80 7.98
C ASN A 144 20.56 -22.30 7.25
N ILE A 145 20.64 -21.12 6.62
CA ILE A 145 19.58 -20.60 5.75
C ILE A 145 19.89 -21.08 4.32
N PRO A 146 19.06 -21.92 3.68
CA PRO A 146 19.21 -22.21 2.26
C PRO A 146 19.16 -20.92 1.44
N MET A 147 19.99 -20.80 0.41
CA MET A 147 20.05 -19.59 -0.42
C MET A 147 18.66 -19.22 -0.97
N GLU A 148 17.87 -20.19 -1.44
CA GLU A 148 16.49 -19.96 -1.91
C GLU A 148 15.60 -19.28 -0.86
N GLU A 149 15.68 -19.72 0.40
CA GLU A 149 14.91 -19.15 1.51
C GLU A 149 15.38 -17.73 1.86
N TYR A 150 16.68 -17.46 1.75
CA TYR A 150 17.23 -16.12 1.88
C TYR A 150 16.75 -15.19 0.76
N GLU A 151 16.75 -15.66 -0.49
CA GLU A 151 16.25 -14.89 -1.64
C GLU A 151 14.76 -14.55 -1.48
N GLU A 152 13.94 -15.50 -1.02
CA GLU A 152 12.53 -15.24 -0.68
C GLU A 152 12.36 -14.17 0.40
N TYR A 153 13.26 -14.13 1.39
CA TYR A 153 13.28 -13.09 2.41
C TYR A 153 13.74 -11.74 1.87
N ARG A 154 14.79 -11.73 1.04
CA ARG A 154 15.29 -10.52 0.37
C ARG A 154 14.18 -9.85 -0.45
N ASP A 155 13.39 -10.62 -1.17
CA ASP A 155 12.26 -10.13 -1.96
C ASP A 155 11.12 -9.52 -1.11
N LYS A 156 11.18 -9.68 0.22
CA LYS A 156 10.22 -9.17 1.21
C LYS A 156 10.84 -8.16 2.18
N ASN A 157 12.05 -7.70 1.91
CA ASN A 157 12.72 -6.67 2.69
C ASN A 157 13.41 -5.67 1.74
N LEU A 158 12.84 -4.48 1.58
CA LEU A 158 13.34 -3.45 0.67
C LEU A 158 14.74 -2.96 1.06
N HIS A 159 15.13 -3.08 2.33
CA HIS A 159 16.48 -2.74 2.80
C HIS A 159 17.56 -3.70 2.28
N LEU A 160 17.15 -4.85 1.73
CA LEU A 160 18.04 -5.83 1.12
C LEU A 160 17.91 -5.87 -0.41
N GLN A 161 17.06 -5.02 -0.99
CA GLN A 161 16.86 -4.92 -2.43
C GLN A 161 17.62 -3.71 -2.95
N ASP A 162 18.37 -3.93 -4.03
CA ASP A 162 19.08 -2.85 -4.72
C ASP A 162 18.37 -2.48 -6.02
N GLY A 163 18.35 -1.19 -6.36
CA GLY A 163 18.01 -0.71 -7.70
C GLY A 163 16.54 -0.89 -8.10
N TYR A 164 15.61 -0.97 -7.15
CA TYR A 164 14.17 -0.95 -7.45
C TYR A 164 13.72 0.47 -7.83
N GLU A 165 12.74 0.54 -8.73
CA GLU A 165 12.20 1.80 -9.25
C GLU A 165 11.05 2.28 -8.36
N LEU A 166 11.10 3.54 -7.94
CA LEU A 166 10.08 4.12 -7.06
C LEU A 166 9.81 5.59 -7.37
N VAL A 167 8.62 6.04 -6.97
CA VAL A 167 8.29 7.47 -6.83
C VAL A 167 7.96 7.75 -5.37
N ARG A 168 8.67 8.71 -4.77
CA ARG A 168 8.40 9.15 -3.39
C ARG A 168 7.24 10.13 -3.38
N THR A 169 6.36 9.94 -2.41
CA THR A 169 5.22 10.80 -2.10
C THR A 169 5.26 11.15 -0.60
N ASP A 170 4.27 11.89 -0.09
CA ASP A 170 4.38 12.47 1.26
C ASP A 170 4.55 11.42 2.38
N HIS A 171 3.85 10.30 2.29
CA HIS A 171 3.86 9.23 3.32
C HIS A 171 3.98 7.82 2.74
N CYS A 172 4.46 7.74 1.50
CA CYS A 172 4.53 6.49 0.76
C CYS A 172 5.56 6.55 -0.36
N GLU A 173 6.26 5.45 -0.60
CA GLU A 173 6.98 5.18 -1.82
C GLU A 173 6.14 4.24 -2.70
N VAL A 174 5.83 4.67 -3.92
CA VAL A 174 5.12 3.86 -4.92
C VAL A 174 6.15 3.06 -5.70
N LEU A 175 6.12 1.74 -5.56
CA LEU A 175 7.08 0.81 -6.16
C LEU A 175 6.63 0.44 -7.58
N LEU A 176 7.43 0.79 -8.58
CA LEU A 176 7.07 0.69 -10.00
C LEU A 176 7.45 -0.66 -10.62
N ASP A 177 8.40 -1.35 -10.00
CA ASP A 177 8.91 -2.62 -10.48
C ASP A 177 7.87 -3.75 -10.35
N GLU A 178 7.90 -4.69 -11.29
CA GLU A 178 6.92 -5.80 -11.30
C GLU A 178 7.17 -6.81 -10.18
N CYS A 179 8.37 -6.88 -9.58
CA CYS A 179 8.62 -7.83 -8.48
C CYS A 179 8.00 -7.39 -7.16
N ASN A 180 7.77 -6.08 -6.96
CA ASN A 180 7.11 -5.52 -5.78
C ASN A 180 5.64 -5.18 -5.98
N LYS A 181 5.14 -5.27 -7.22
CA LYS A 181 3.72 -5.09 -7.53
C LYS A 181 2.81 -5.96 -6.66
N GLY A 182 1.79 -5.34 -6.08
CA GLY A 182 0.83 -6.03 -5.22
C GLY A 182 1.39 -6.44 -3.85
N LYS A 183 2.54 -5.91 -3.44
CA LYS A 183 3.07 -6.05 -2.09
C LYS A 183 2.85 -4.77 -1.29
N LEU A 184 2.54 -4.93 0.00
CA LEU A 184 2.48 -3.85 0.98
C LEU A 184 3.65 -3.98 1.95
N PHE A 185 4.46 -2.93 2.00
CA PHE A 185 5.56 -2.74 2.93
C PHE A 185 5.25 -1.57 3.87
N ILE A 186 5.79 -1.63 5.08
CA ILE A 186 5.78 -0.53 6.04
C ILE A 186 7.19 -0.36 6.56
N GLY A 187 7.77 0.83 6.42
CA GLY A 187 9.17 1.09 6.81
C GLY A 187 10.17 0.14 6.13
N GLY A 188 9.90 -0.24 4.87
CA GLY A 188 10.75 -1.14 4.08
C GLY A 188 10.56 -2.64 4.36
N LEU A 189 9.74 -3.02 5.34
CA LEU A 189 9.48 -4.42 5.69
C LEU A 189 8.14 -4.89 5.15
N TYR A 190 8.11 -6.05 4.48
CA TYR A 190 6.89 -6.61 3.93
C TYR A 190 5.91 -6.99 5.05
N VAL A 191 4.64 -6.63 4.85
CA VAL A 191 3.55 -6.88 5.78
C VAL A 191 2.62 -7.94 5.24
N CYS A 192 2.02 -7.68 4.06
CA CYS A 192 1.01 -8.54 3.48
C CYS A 192 0.87 -8.28 1.97
N PRO A 193 0.22 -9.17 1.21
CA PRO A 193 -0.12 -8.85 -0.15
C PRO A 193 -1.19 -7.76 -0.16
N TYR A 194 -1.14 -6.91 -1.16
CA TYR A 194 -2.25 -6.05 -1.48
C TYR A 194 -3.39 -6.91 -2.03
N TYR A 195 -4.48 -7.05 -1.27
CA TYR A 195 -5.60 -7.89 -1.69
C TYR A 195 -6.41 -7.25 -2.83
N GLY A 196 -6.18 -7.75 -4.04
CA GLY A 196 -6.86 -7.32 -5.26
C GLY A 196 -5.88 -7.05 -6.39
N THR A 197 -6.36 -6.49 -7.49
CA THR A 197 -5.50 -6.03 -8.57
C THR A 197 -4.99 -4.62 -8.27
N THR A 198 -3.67 -4.43 -8.36
CA THR A 198 -3.01 -3.12 -8.24
C THR A 198 -2.14 -2.83 -9.46
N LEU A 199 -1.91 -1.56 -9.71
CA LEU A 199 -0.93 -1.06 -10.67
C LEU A 199 0.50 -1.20 -10.14
N TYR A 200 0.69 -1.02 -8.83
CA TYR A 200 2.00 -0.87 -8.18
C TYR A 200 2.12 -1.67 -6.87
N GLY A 201 3.33 -1.66 -6.30
CA GLY A 201 3.59 -1.99 -4.90
C GLY A 201 3.69 -0.71 -4.05
N TYR A 202 3.61 -0.83 -2.73
CA TYR A 202 3.62 0.33 -1.85
C TYR A 202 4.46 0.09 -0.61
N ASN A 203 5.33 1.04 -0.30
CA ASN A 203 6.02 1.13 1.00
C ASN A 203 5.50 2.36 1.74
N PHE A 204 4.76 2.15 2.82
CA PHE A 204 4.20 3.24 3.62
C PHE A 204 5.09 3.59 4.80
N ASP A 205 5.03 4.84 5.24
CA ASP A 205 5.71 5.28 6.45
C ASP A 205 5.19 4.54 7.69
N VAL A 206 6.06 4.36 8.68
CA VAL A 206 5.68 3.80 9.98
C VAL A 206 4.64 4.71 10.63
N GLY A 207 3.56 4.12 11.16
CA GLY A 207 2.45 4.85 11.78
C GLY A 207 1.30 5.19 10.83
N THR A 208 1.44 4.92 9.52
CA THR A 208 0.33 5.10 8.55
C THR A 208 -0.88 4.22 8.87
N PHE A 209 -0.63 2.97 9.31
CA PHE A 209 -1.69 2.02 9.66
C PHE A 209 -1.61 1.57 11.11
N GLN A 210 -2.77 1.30 11.71
CA GLN A 210 -2.85 0.59 12.98
C GLN A 210 -2.67 -0.90 12.75
N LEU A 211 -1.50 -1.43 13.10
CA LEU A 211 -1.19 -2.84 12.93
C LEU A 211 -1.48 -3.64 14.20
N GLY A 212 -1.95 -4.87 14.02
CA GLY A 212 -1.99 -5.87 15.10
C GLY A 212 -0.58 -6.28 15.54
N ARG A 213 -0.48 -7.03 16.65
CA ARG A 213 0.80 -7.51 17.21
C ARG A 213 1.72 -8.15 16.17
N ASP A 214 1.17 -9.04 15.33
CA ASP A 214 1.94 -9.79 14.34
C ASP A 214 2.23 -8.99 13.07
N ARG A 215 1.73 -7.75 12.95
CA ARG A 215 2.00 -6.81 11.85
C ARG A 215 1.92 -7.45 10.45
N ASN A 216 0.93 -8.30 10.21
CA ASN A 216 0.82 -9.14 9.02
C ASN A 216 -0.44 -8.88 8.19
N ILE A 217 -1.26 -7.90 8.56
CA ILE A 217 -2.50 -7.53 7.87
C ILE A 217 -2.68 -6.02 7.98
N VAL A 218 -3.07 -5.40 6.87
CA VAL A 218 -3.61 -4.04 6.79
C VAL A 218 -5.07 -4.13 6.35
N ASP A 219 -5.92 -3.24 6.85
CA ASP A 219 -7.31 -3.16 6.39
C ASP A 219 -7.35 -2.81 4.90
N GLY A 220 -8.19 -3.51 4.14
CA GLY A 220 -8.23 -3.37 2.69
C GLY A 220 -8.79 -2.02 2.22
N TRP A 221 -9.68 -1.41 3.00
CA TRP A 221 -10.20 -0.07 2.72
C TRP A 221 -9.13 0.98 3.01
N ASP A 222 -8.47 0.91 4.16
CA ASP A 222 -7.37 1.82 4.51
C ASP A 222 -6.24 1.76 3.46
N ALA A 223 -5.87 0.55 3.02
CA ALA A 223 -4.86 0.36 1.98
C ALA A 223 -5.29 0.95 0.62
N SER A 224 -6.57 0.85 0.26
CA SER A 224 -7.13 1.44 -0.98
C SER A 224 -7.17 2.95 -0.93
N TRP A 225 -7.50 3.49 0.23
CA TRP A 225 -7.54 4.92 0.47
C TRP A 225 -6.15 5.54 0.35
N GLU A 226 -5.17 5.06 1.12
CA GLU A 226 -3.82 5.61 1.13
C GLU A 226 -3.08 5.36 -0.20
N ALA A 227 -3.27 4.19 -0.83
CA ALA A 227 -2.69 3.93 -2.15
C ALA A 227 -3.27 4.86 -3.24
N SER A 228 -4.58 5.12 -3.23
CA SER A 228 -5.20 6.05 -4.19
C SER A 228 -4.65 7.46 -4.04
N LYS A 229 -4.41 7.91 -2.82
CA LYS A 229 -3.75 9.19 -2.53
C LYS A 229 -2.32 9.22 -3.07
N ALA A 230 -1.54 8.18 -2.77
CA ALA A 230 -0.17 8.05 -3.25
C ALA A 230 -0.09 8.03 -4.78
N VAL A 231 -1.03 7.37 -5.48
CA VAL A 231 -1.07 7.37 -6.95
C VAL A 231 -1.28 8.77 -7.53
N VAL A 232 -2.18 9.58 -6.96
CA VAL A 232 -2.38 10.98 -7.42
C VAL A 232 -1.11 11.80 -7.24
N GLN A 233 -0.45 11.66 -6.09
CA GLN A 233 0.81 12.34 -5.80
C GLN A 233 1.93 11.87 -6.73
N ALA A 234 2.05 10.57 -6.96
CA ALA A 234 3.07 10.00 -7.84
C ALA A 234 2.91 10.47 -9.29
N VAL A 235 1.68 10.60 -9.81
CA VAL A 235 1.44 11.17 -11.16
C VAL A 235 1.82 12.65 -11.24
N ALA A 236 1.67 13.40 -10.14
CA ALA A 236 2.07 14.80 -10.09
C ALA A 236 3.61 14.94 -10.15
N GLU A 237 4.33 14.04 -9.47
CA GLU A 237 5.80 13.99 -9.46
C GLU A 237 6.38 13.42 -10.76
N ASP A 238 5.80 12.31 -11.26
CA ASP A 238 6.20 11.67 -12.51
C ASP A 238 5.01 11.48 -13.46
N ARG A 239 4.93 12.37 -14.45
CA ARG A 239 3.89 12.33 -15.49
C ARG A 239 3.97 11.11 -16.39
N SER A 240 5.08 10.37 -16.41
CA SER A 240 5.17 9.13 -17.20
C SER A 240 4.19 8.05 -16.72
N LEU A 241 3.74 8.13 -15.47
CA LEU A 241 2.78 7.21 -14.87
C LEU A 241 1.34 7.46 -15.33
N LEU A 242 1.07 8.64 -15.89
CA LEU A 242 -0.27 9.12 -16.19
C LEU A 242 -1.07 8.15 -17.08
N ASP A 243 -0.50 7.70 -18.19
CA ASP A 243 -1.20 6.82 -19.14
C ASP A 243 -1.62 5.51 -18.49
N LYS A 244 -0.73 4.91 -17.68
CA LYS A 244 -1.01 3.67 -16.94
C LYS A 244 -2.17 3.86 -15.94
N VAL A 245 -2.21 5.01 -15.27
CA VAL A 245 -3.30 5.35 -14.32
C VAL A 245 -4.62 5.61 -15.04
N LEU A 246 -4.59 6.31 -16.19
CA LEU A 246 -5.79 6.59 -16.98
C LEU A 246 -6.40 5.32 -17.58
N GLU A 247 -5.58 4.33 -17.93
CA GLU A 247 -6.01 3.05 -18.49
C GLU A 247 -6.45 2.03 -17.43
N ALA A 248 -6.20 2.32 -16.16
CA ALA A 248 -6.48 1.43 -15.05
C ALA A 248 -7.98 1.15 -14.88
N LYS A 249 -8.34 -0.14 -14.97
CA LYS A 249 -9.70 -0.64 -14.78
C LYS A 249 -9.74 -1.68 -13.68
N GLY A 250 -10.59 -1.45 -12.68
CA GLY A 250 -10.80 -2.40 -11.58
C GLY A 250 -9.57 -2.58 -10.67
N THR A 251 -8.68 -1.59 -10.61
CA THR A 251 -7.54 -1.63 -9.67
C THR A 251 -7.92 -0.93 -8.37
N ARG A 252 -7.52 -1.53 -7.24
CA ARG A 252 -7.85 -1.07 -5.88
C ARG A 252 -7.18 0.26 -5.54
N ASP A 253 -5.94 0.41 -5.97
CA ASP A 253 -5.12 1.59 -5.80
C ASP A 253 -5.52 2.78 -6.68
N THR A 254 -6.59 2.64 -7.47
CA THR A 254 -7.23 3.77 -8.17
C THR A 254 -8.70 3.96 -7.77
N GLU A 255 -9.18 3.22 -6.76
CA GLU A 255 -10.59 3.18 -6.40
C GLU A 255 -11.09 4.54 -5.86
N HIS A 256 -10.20 5.29 -5.20
CA HIS A 256 -10.54 6.56 -4.53
C HIS A 256 -9.85 7.79 -5.13
N LEU A 257 -9.37 7.73 -6.38
CA LEU A 257 -8.72 8.88 -7.04
C LEU A 257 -9.58 10.15 -6.98
N ASN A 258 -10.91 10.01 -7.13
CA ASN A 258 -11.84 11.13 -7.07
C ASN A 258 -11.81 11.88 -5.74
N GLN A 259 -11.33 11.29 -4.64
CA GLN A 259 -11.24 11.96 -3.34
C GLN A 259 -10.05 12.91 -3.24
N PHE A 260 -8.97 12.62 -3.96
CA PHE A 260 -7.69 13.32 -3.84
C PHE A 260 -7.38 14.22 -5.04
N VAL A 261 -8.03 13.96 -6.18
CA VAL A 261 -7.90 14.78 -7.38
C VAL A 261 -8.50 16.17 -7.16
N LEU A 262 -7.70 17.19 -7.44
CA LEU A 262 -8.06 18.61 -7.38
C LEU A 262 -8.52 19.10 -8.76
N SER A 263 -9.19 20.26 -8.79
CA SER A 263 -9.82 20.79 -10.01
C SER A 263 -8.86 21.06 -11.18
N ASN A 264 -7.59 21.32 -10.90
CA ASN A 264 -6.57 21.71 -11.90
C ASN A 264 -5.26 20.93 -11.73
N ASP A 265 -5.33 19.71 -11.20
CA ASP A 265 -4.13 18.88 -11.13
C ASP A 265 -3.84 18.20 -12.50
N VAL A 266 -2.69 17.54 -12.57
CA VAL A 266 -2.21 16.87 -13.78
C VAL A 266 -3.21 15.80 -14.25
N LEU A 267 -3.78 15.04 -13.31
CA LEU A 267 -4.64 13.90 -13.62
C LEU A 267 -6.00 14.36 -14.16
N SER A 268 -6.66 15.30 -13.48
CA SER A 268 -7.95 15.87 -13.91
C SER A 268 -7.85 16.58 -15.27
N SER A 269 -6.76 17.32 -15.50
CA SER A 269 -6.50 17.99 -16.78
C SER A 269 -6.32 16.97 -17.92
N ALA A 270 -5.48 15.96 -17.71
CA ALA A 270 -5.28 14.90 -18.70
C ALA A 270 -6.54 14.06 -18.95
N MET A 271 -7.33 13.78 -17.91
CA MET A 271 -8.63 13.13 -18.05
C MET A 271 -9.57 13.96 -18.91
N TRP A 272 -9.56 15.28 -18.76
CA TRP A 272 -10.35 16.20 -19.57
C TRP A 272 -9.90 16.21 -21.03
N ASP A 273 -8.59 16.34 -21.29
CA ASP A 273 -8.03 16.34 -22.64
C ASP A 273 -8.40 15.04 -23.38
N ARG A 274 -8.20 13.88 -22.73
CA ARG A 274 -8.58 12.58 -23.27
C ARG A 274 -10.07 12.48 -23.56
N PHE A 275 -10.91 13.05 -22.70
CA PHE A 275 -12.35 13.08 -22.91
C PHE A 275 -12.74 13.94 -24.12
N ILE A 276 -12.14 15.12 -24.30
CA ILE A 276 -12.44 16.00 -25.44
C ILE A 276 -11.90 15.44 -26.76
N ASP A 277 -10.75 14.79 -26.74
CA ASP A 277 -10.20 14.10 -27.92
C ASP A 277 -11.12 12.96 -28.39
N GLU A 278 -11.66 12.18 -27.45
CA GLU A 278 -12.59 11.08 -27.76
C GLU A 278 -13.99 11.58 -28.11
N TYR A 279 -14.46 12.63 -27.42
CA TYR A 279 -15.79 13.20 -27.57
C TYR A 279 -15.76 14.72 -27.84
N PRO A 280 -15.36 15.15 -29.06
CA PRO A 280 -15.29 16.57 -29.38
C PRO A 280 -16.60 17.30 -29.15
N ASN A 281 -16.51 18.51 -28.58
CA ASN A 281 -17.64 19.41 -28.25
C ASN A 281 -18.71 18.74 -27.37
N SER A 282 -18.30 17.84 -26.48
CA SER A 282 -19.22 17.13 -25.57
C SER A 282 -18.95 17.51 -24.11
N ILE A 283 -19.91 17.27 -23.23
CA ILE A 283 -19.83 17.50 -21.79
C ILE A 283 -20.05 16.16 -21.08
N PRO A 284 -19.15 15.73 -20.17
CA PRO A 284 -19.31 14.47 -19.47
C PRO A 284 -20.48 14.56 -18.50
N CYS A 285 -21.27 13.51 -18.36
CA CYS A 285 -22.35 13.43 -17.39
C CYS A 285 -22.42 12.04 -16.77
N SER A 286 -22.97 11.94 -15.57
CA SER A 286 -23.36 10.65 -15.00
C SER A 286 -24.74 10.23 -15.52
N GLY A 287 -25.03 8.92 -15.46
CA GLY A 287 -26.33 8.40 -15.90
C GLY A 287 -27.52 9.03 -15.16
N TYR A 288 -27.38 9.33 -13.87
CA TYR A 288 -28.44 9.95 -13.07
C TYR A 288 -28.60 11.46 -13.36
N MET A 289 -27.53 12.17 -13.76
CA MET A 289 -27.60 13.60 -14.11
C MET A 289 -28.45 13.86 -15.35
N LEU A 290 -28.44 12.91 -16.29
CA LEU A 290 -29.17 13.01 -17.56
C LEU A 290 -30.68 13.13 -17.35
N GLU A 291 -31.21 12.54 -16.28
CA GLU A 291 -32.64 12.51 -16.01
C GLU A 291 -33.15 13.75 -15.26
N ASP A 292 -32.33 14.39 -14.42
CA ASP A 292 -32.80 15.42 -13.48
C ASP A 292 -32.34 16.85 -13.79
N ARG A 293 -31.08 17.08 -14.19
CA ARG A 293 -30.50 18.44 -14.27
C ARG A 293 -30.24 18.92 -15.70
N LEU A 294 -29.98 17.99 -16.62
CA LEU A 294 -29.58 18.35 -17.98
C LEU A 294 -30.78 18.76 -18.87
N LYS A 295 -32.02 18.47 -18.42
CA LYS A 295 -33.25 18.93 -19.08
C LYS A 295 -33.38 20.45 -19.12
N ASP A 296 -32.72 21.15 -18.19
CA ASP A 296 -32.78 22.60 -18.04
C ASP A 296 -31.83 23.33 -19.00
N TYR A 297 -31.08 22.63 -19.86
CA TYR A 297 -30.09 23.24 -20.74
C TYR A 297 -30.42 23.02 -22.22
N ILE A 298 -30.00 23.96 -23.07
CA ILE A 298 -30.15 23.95 -24.52
C ILE A 298 -28.77 23.84 -25.15
N GLY A 299 -28.64 23.00 -26.19
CA GLY A 299 -27.46 23.00 -27.06
C GLY A 299 -26.25 22.17 -26.59
N GLY A 300 -26.27 21.63 -25.37
CA GLY A 300 -25.22 20.75 -24.86
C GLY A 300 -25.28 19.34 -25.45
N LYS A 301 -24.14 18.83 -25.93
CA LYS A 301 -23.97 17.41 -26.27
C LYS A 301 -23.42 16.67 -25.05
N PHE A 302 -24.27 15.94 -24.35
CA PHE A 302 -23.86 15.22 -23.14
C PHE A 302 -23.45 13.78 -23.45
N VAL A 303 -22.37 13.31 -22.85
CA VAL A 303 -21.88 11.93 -22.98
C VAL A 303 -21.87 11.29 -21.60
N VAL A 304 -22.53 10.15 -21.46
CA VAL A 304 -22.56 9.41 -20.19
C VAL A 304 -21.21 8.73 -20.00
N VAL A 305 -20.53 9.04 -18.90
CA VAL A 305 -19.27 8.42 -18.49
C VAL A 305 -19.45 7.67 -17.17
N PRO A 306 -18.57 6.69 -16.84
CA PRO A 306 -18.59 6.04 -15.53
C PRO A 306 -18.53 7.02 -14.37
N ASN A 307 -19.25 6.74 -13.26
CA ASN A 307 -19.39 7.67 -12.12
C ASN A 307 -18.05 8.20 -11.60
N ARG A 308 -17.05 7.34 -11.41
CA ARG A 308 -15.70 7.77 -10.95
C ARG A 308 -15.07 8.79 -11.91
N GLN A 309 -15.20 8.56 -13.22
CA GLN A 309 -14.68 9.47 -14.23
C GLN A 309 -15.45 10.79 -14.22
N PHE A 310 -16.78 10.74 -14.07
CA PHE A 310 -17.61 11.94 -13.92
C PHE A 310 -17.24 12.74 -12.66
N ASP A 311 -17.03 12.08 -11.51
CA ASP A 311 -16.68 12.75 -10.25
C ASP A 311 -15.36 13.51 -10.34
N ILE A 312 -14.41 13.04 -11.16
CA ILE A 312 -13.15 13.74 -11.43
C ILE A 312 -13.37 14.87 -12.43
N LEU A 313 -13.96 14.56 -13.58
CA LEU A 313 -14.16 15.55 -14.65
C LEU A 313 -15.05 16.72 -14.20
N SER A 314 -16.08 16.47 -13.41
CA SER A 314 -17.02 17.49 -12.92
C SER A 314 -16.39 18.49 -11.94
N LYS A 315 -15.21 18.19 -11.41
CA LYS A 315 -14.44 19.11 -10.56
C LYS A 315 -13.57 20.08 -11.34
N THR A 316 -13.36 19.86 -12.64
CA THR A 316 -12.43 20.71 -13.40
C THR A 316 -13.00 22.10 -13.64
N THR A 317 -12.10 23.09 -13.77
CA THR A 317 -12.54 24.42 -14.24
C THR A 317 -13.13 24.33 -15.64
N MET A 318 -12.57 23.48 -16.51
CA MET A 318 -13.07 23.25 -17.86
C MET A 318 -14.51 22.72 -17.89
N TYR A 319 -14.90 21.84 -16.95
CA TYR A 319 -16.28 21.40 -16.81
C TYR A 319 -17.20 22.55 -16.40
N THR A 320 -16.76 23.36 -15.44
CA THR A 320 -17.51 24.53 -14.97
C THR A 320 -17.74 25.52 -16.12
N GLU A 321 -16.68 25.84 -16.87
CA GLU A 321 -16.75 26.72 -18.05
C GLU A 321 -17.66 26.14 -19.14
N ALA A 322 -17.59 24.83 -19.41
CA ALA A 322 -18.45 24.18 -20.39
C ALA A 322 -19.93 24.22 -19.99
N MET A 323 -20.23 24.05 -18.69
CA MET A 323 -21.60 24.15 -18.18
C MET A 323 -22.13 25.59 -18.15
N ASP A 324 -21.29 26.58 -17.84
CA ASP A 324 -21.65 28.00 -17.82
C ASP A 324 -21.88 28.57 -19.23
N ALA A 325 -21.24 27.98 -20.25
CA ALA A 325 -21.47 28.32 -21.65
C ALA A 325 -22.82 27.83 -22.20
N LEU A 326 -23.52 26.94 -21.48
CA LEU A 326 -24.83 26.44 -21.90
C LEU A 326 -25.93 27.46 -21.63
N GLU A 327 -26.83 27.58 -22.59
CA GLU A 327 -28.06 28.34 -22.41
C GLU A 327 -29.04 27.55 -21.53
N LYS A 328 -29.50 28.15 -20.44
CA LYS A 328 -30.57 27.56 -19.61
C LYS A 328 -31.91 27.74 -20.31
N ARG A 329 -32.72 26.68 -20.30
CA ARG A 329 -34.13 26.75 -20.66
C ARG A 329 -34.84 27.69 -19.69
N ASP A 330 -35.60 28.59 -20.26
CA ASP A 330 -36.55 29.40 -19.54
C ASP A 330 -37.80 28.54 -19.33
N LEU A 331 -37.93 27.96 -18.12
CA LEU A 331 -39.03 27.05 -17.78
C LEU A 331 -40.38 27.77 -17.64
N ASP A 332 -40.39 29.11 -17.60
CA ASP A 332 -41.60 29.93 -17.61
C ASP A 332 -42.15 30.14 -19.04
N VAL A 333 -41.43 29.65 -20.05
CA VAL A 333 -41.84 29.71 -21.45
C VAL A 333 -42.66 28.47 -21.80
N GLU A 334 -43.93 28.69 -22.20
CA GLU A 334 -44.82 27.60 -22.59
C GLU A 334 -44.15 26.67 -23.62
N PRO A 335 -44.29 25.34 -23.50
CA PRO A 335 -43.69 24.37 -24.43
C PRO A 335 -43.95 24.69 -25.91
N MET A 336 -45.07 25.35 -26.19
CA MET A 336 -45.46 25.81 -27.52
C MET A 336 -44.46 26.79 -28.15
N VAL A 337 -43.78 27.63 -27.36
CA VAL A 337 -42.77 28.57 -27.85
C VAL A 337 -41.52 27.82 -28.31
N TYR A 338 -41.10 26.78 -27.60
CA TYR A 338 -39.99 25.93 -28.01
C TYR A 338 -40.29 25.13 -29.27
N VAL A 339 -41.51 24.58 -29.39
CA VAL A 339 -41.98 23.93 -30.62
C VAL A 339 -41.97 24.91 -31.78
N LYS A 340 -42.38 26.16 -31.55
CA LYS A 340 -42.39 27.21 -32.57
C LYS A 340 -40.97 27.64 -32.98
N MET A 341 -40.05 27.80 -32.03
CA MET A 341 -38.64 28.08 -32.33
C MET A 341 -37.97 26.94 -33.10
N PHE A 342 -38.25 25.69 -32.73
CA PHE A 342 -37.78 24.52 -33.46
C PHE A 342 -38.35 24.51 -34.88
N PHE A 343 -39.66 24.72 -35.01
CA PHE A 343 -40.31 24.77 -36.31
C PHE A 343 -39.74 25.91 -37.17
N ASP A 344 -39.62 27.13 -36.67
CA ASP A 344 -39.06 28.27 -37.40
C ASP A 344 -37.61 28.00 -37.86
N LYS A 345 -36.82 27.30 -37.05
CA LYS A 345 -35.41 26.98 -37.38
C LYS A 345 -35.26 25.86 -38.41
N TYR A 346 -36.16 24.87 -38.40
CA TYR A 346 -36.06 23.67 -39.23
C TYR A 346 -37.21 23.56 -40.26
N GLN A 347 -37.99 24.62 -40.45
CA GLN A 347 -39.21 24.62 -41.26
C GLN A 347 -38.97 24.10 -42.67
N ASP A 348 -37.87 24.54 -43.29
CA ASP A 348 -37.57 24.20 -44.68
C ASP A 348 -37.05 22.77 -44.85
N SER A 349 -36.37 22.21 -43.85
CA SER A 349 -35.92 20.81 -43.83
C SER A 349 -37.00 19.83 -43.38
N LEU A 350 -37.99 20.31 -42.61
CA LEU A 350 -39.10 19.50 -42.12
C LEU A 350 -40.29 19.45 -43.07
N LYS A 351 -40.38 20.35 -44.07
CA LYS A 351 -41.51 20.44 -45.01
C LYS A 351 -41.92 19.10 -45.64
N GLU A 352 -40.97 18.25 -46.00
CA GLU A 352 -41.26 16.94 -46.61
C GLU A 352 -41.77 15.90 -45.60
N HIS A 353 -41.39 16.02 -44.32
CA HIS A 353 -41.70 15.04 -43.27
C HIS A 353 -42.71 15.57 -42.25
N PHE A 354 -43.22 16.80 -42.45
CA PHE A 354 -44.10 17.48 -41.51
C PHE A 354 -45.40 16.71 -41.26
N GLY A 355 -45.97 16.10 -42.31
CA GLY A 355 -47.17 15.28 -42.18
C GLY A 355 -46.96 14.04 -41.30
N GLU A 356 -45.79 13.41 -41.39
CA GLU A 356 -45.44 12.22 -40.59
C GLU A 356 -45.18 12.60 -39.12
N LEU A 357 -44.48 13.72 -38.90
CA LEU A 357 -44.24 14.28 -37.56
C LEU A 357 -45.54 14.63 -36.83
N MET A 358 -46.51 15.23 -37.52
CA MET A 358 -47.80 15.59 -36.93
C MET A 358 -48.64 14.36 -36.55
N LEU A 359 -48.63 13.31 -37.39
CA LEU A 359 -49.30 12.04 -37.12
C LEU A 359 -48.71 11.29 -35.92
N GLU A 360 -47.40 11.40 -35.72
CA GLU A 360 -46.73 10.76 -34.59
C GLU A 360 -46.90 11.57 -33.30
N ALA A 361 -46.91 12.90 -33.38
CA ALA A 361 -47.15 13.80 -32.26
C ALA A 361 -48.56 13.65 -31.66
N GLU A 362 -49.58 13.32 -32.46
CA GLU A 362 -50.94 13.01 -31.96
C GLU A 362 -50.99 11.80 -31.02
N LYS A 363 -49.97 10.95 -31.03
CA LYS A 363 -49.87 9.77 -30.16
C LYS A 363 -49.14 10.06 -28.85
N TRP A 364 -48.60 11.26 -28.67
CA TRP A 364 -47.86 11.62 -27.48
C TRP A 364 -48.83 11.99 -26.35
N GLU A 365 -49.00 11.11 -25.37
CA GLU A 365 -49.68 11.47 -24.13
C GLU A 365 -48.75 12.34 -23.27
N VAL A 366 -49.21 13.54 -22.93
CA VAL A 366 -48.55 14.38 -21.93
C VAL A 366 -48.81 13.75 -20.56
N LYS A 367 -47.77 13.19 -19.94
CA LYS A 367 -47.81 12.74 -18.53
C LYS A 367 -47.46 13.86 -17.59
#